data_AF-A0A6F9BHK5-F1
#
_entry.id   AF-A0A6F9BHK5-F1
#
_cell.length_a   1.000
_cell.length_b   1.000
_cell.length_c   1.000
_cell.angle_alpha   90.00
_cell.angle_beta   90.00
_cell.angle_gamma   90.00
#
_symmetry.space_group_name_H-M   'P 1'
#
loop_
_entity.id
_entity.type
_entity.pdbx_description
1 polymer ?
#
loop_
_entity_poly.entity_id
_entity_poly.type
_entity_poly.pdbx_seq_one_letter_code
_entity_poly.pdbx_strand_id
1 'polypeptide(L)'
;MTQKNRKEWEEYVQIRGLVEKIRKKQKEEFFPELMAWAQESGASCEGFEIADFAGEGFGLRATKDIKAEELFLWIPRTMLMTVESAKNSVLGKWQR
;
A
#
# COMPACT_ATOMS: atom_id res chain seq x y z
N MET A 1 -3.54 -30.86 22.53
CA MET A 1 -4.03 -29.46 22.48
C MET A 1 -4.76 -29.17 23.79
N THR A 2 -4.22 -28.27 24.61
CA THR A 2 -4.83 -27.82 25.87
C THR A 2 -6.11 -27.03 25.61
N GLN A 3 -7.07 -27.08 26.53
CA GLN A 3 -8.38 -26.43 26.41
C GLN A 3 -8.26 -24.90 26.16
N LYS A 4 -7.23 -24.28 26.72
CA LYS A 4 -6.84 -22.88 26.46
C LYS A 4 -6.52 -22.61 24.99
N ASN A 5 -5.70 -23.44 24.36
CA ASN A 5 -5.30 -23.30 22.96
C ASN A 5 -6.48 -23.50 21.99
N ARG A 6 -7.52 -24.23 22.41
CA ARG A 6 -8.76 -24.39 21.63
C ARG A 6 -9.59 -23.10 21.64
N LYS A 7 -9.70 -22.45 22.81
CA LYS A 7 -10.43 -21.19 22.96
C LYS A 7 -9.76 -20.03 22.23
N GLU A 8 -8.43 -19.93 22.29
CA GLU A 8 -7.65 -18.92 21.55
C GLU A 8 -7.84 -19.07 20.03
N TRP A 9 -7.95 -20.30 19.53
CA TRP A 9 -8.24 -20.57 18.12
C TRP A 9 -9.65 -20.16 17.72
N GLU A 10 -10.66 -20.45 18.56
CA GLU A 10 -12.05 -20.04 18.32
C GLU A 10 -12.19 -18.51 18.28
N GLU A 11 -11.55 -17.81 19.22
CA GLU A 11 -11.50 -16.34 19.23
C GLU A 11 -10.79 -15.78 17.99
N TYR A 12 -9.66 -16.37 17.59
CA TYR A 12 -8.95 -16.00 16.35
C TYR A 12 -9.86 -16.13 15.12
N VAL A 13 -10.61 -17.23 14.99
CA VAL A 13 -11.51 -17.45 13.86
C VAL A 13 -12.63 -16.41 13.81
N GLN A 14 -13.19 -16.04 14.97
CA GLN A 14 -14.22 -15.00 15.06
C GLN A 14 -13.69 -13.62 14.65
N ILE A 15 -12.52 -13.24 15.16
CA ILE A 15 -11.85 -11.97 14.81
C ILE A 15 -11.52 -11.93 13.32
N ARG A 16 -10.93 -13.01 12.78
CA ARG A 16 -10.63 -13.12 11.35
C ARG A 16 -11.89 -12.99 10.49
N GLY A 17 -13.00 -13.63 10.89
CA GLY A 17 -14.27 -13.55 10.18
C GLY A 17 -14.81 -12.12 10.06
N LEU A 18 -14.69 -11.32 11.13
CA LEU A 18 -15.07 -9.91 11.12
C LEU A 18 -14.13 -9.06 10.25
N VAL A 19 -12.82 -9.27 10.35
CA VAL A 19 -11.80 -8.57 9.54
C VAL A 19 -12.03 -8.82 8.05
N GLU A 20 -12.24 -10.07 7.62
CA GLU A 20 -12.47 -10.38 6.21
C GLU A 20 -13.80 -9.80 5.68
N LYS A 21 -14.83 -9.68 6.53
CA LYS A 21 -16.10 -9.05 6.15
C LYS A 21 -15.95 -7.55 5.89
N ILE A 22 -15.07 -6.87 6.64
CA ILE A 22 -14.72 -5.46 6.44
C ILE A 22 -13.84 -5.33 5.19
N ARG A 23 -12.80 -6.16 5.07
CA ARG A 23 -11.85 -6.16 3.95
C ARG A 23 -12.53 -6.29 2.58
N LYS A 24 -13.52 -7.18 2.47
CA LYS A 24 -14.29 -7.38 1.22
C LYS A 24 -15.09 -6.15 0.78
N LYS A 25 -15.42 -5.25 1.71
CA LYS A 25 -16.18 -4.02 1.43
C LYS A 25 -15.30 -2.81 1.12
N GLN A 26 -13.99 -2.92 1.29
CA GLN A 26 -13.02 -1.83 1.12
C GLN A 26 -12.17 -1.98 -0.15
N LYS A 27 -12.58 -2.86 -1.07
CA LYS A 27 -11.83 -3.13 -2.31
C LYS A 27 -12.15 -2.04 -3.34
N GLU A 28 -11.60 -0.85 -3.11
CA GLU A 28 -11.57 0.22 -4.10
C GLU A 28 -10.12 0.35 -4.59
N GLU A 29 -9.95 0.24 -5.90
CA GLU A 29 -8.65 0.35 -6.56
C GLU A 29 -8.45 1.80 -6.97
N PHE A 30 -7.76 2.57 -6.13
CA PHE A 30 -7.51 4.00 -6.34
C PHE A 30 -6.20 4.30 -7.10
N PHE A 31 -5.80 3.37 -7.96
CA PHE A 31 -4.56 3.50 -8.73
C PHE A 31 -4.58 4.69 -9.70
N PRO A 32 -5.70 5.02 -10.39
CA PRO A 32 -5.75 6.22 -11.22
C PRO A 32 -5.49 7.51 -10.42
N GLU A 33 -6.07 7.63 -9.23
CA GLU A 33 -5.89 8.79 -8.35
C GLU A 33 -4.45 8.88 -7.82
N LEU A 34 -3.85 7.74 -7.47
CA LEU A 34 -2.44 7.66 -7.07
C LEU A 34 -1.52 8.14 -8.19
N MET A 35 -1.74 7.67 -9.43
CA MET A 35 -0.91 8.03 -10.58
C MET A 35 -1.07 9.51 -10.94
N ALA A 36 -2.30 10.05 -10.86
CA ALA A 36 -2.54 11.48 -11.06
C ALA A 36 -1.81 12.33 -10.02
N TRP A 37 -1.94 12.00 -8.73
CA TRP A 37 -1.25 12.70 -7.65
C TRP A 37 0.29 12.59 -7.74
N ALA A 38 0.79 11.43 -8.15
CA ALA A 38 2.22 11.20 -8.36
C ALA A 38 2.78 12.09 -9.49
N GLN A 39 2.05 12.20 -10.60
CA GLN A 39 2.43 13.06 -11.71
C GLN A 39 2.40 14.54 -11.31
N GLU A 40 1.37 14.99 -10.60
CA GLU A 40 1.28 16.35 -10.05
C GLU A 40 2.43 16.68 -9.08
N SER A 41 2.86 15.69 -8.31
CA SER A 41 3.95 15.83 -7.33
C SER A 41 5.35 15.80 -7.96
N GLY A 42 5.45 15.47 -9.26
CA GLY A 42 6.71 15.44 -10.02
C GLY A 42 7.42 14.09 -10.05
N ALA A 43 6.73 12.99 -9.71
CA ALA A 43 7.29 11.64 -9.87
C ALA A 43 7.25 11.15 -11.32
N SER A 44 8.12 10.19 -11.61
CA SER A 44 8.05 9.39 -12.84
C SER A 44 6.76 8.58 -12.88
N CYS A 45 5.96 8.78 -13.93
CA CYS A 45 4.70 8.05 -14.14
C CYS A 45 4.62 7.41 -15.53
N GLU A 46 5.74 7.33 -16.25
CA GLU A 46 5.81 6.83 -17.63
C GLU A 46 6.62 5.54 -17.73
N GLY A 47 6.31 4.72 -18.74
CA GLY A 47 7.07 3.49 -19.03
C GLY A 47 6.70 2.28 -18.18
N PHE A 48 5.71 2.40 -17.30
CA PHE A 48 5.15 1.30 -16.53
C PHE A 48 3.65 1.49 -16.27
N GLU A 49 2.97 0.42 -15.90
CA GLU A 49 1.59 0.41 -15.43
C GLU A 49 1.45 -0.47 -14.19
N ILE A 50 0.39 -0.25 -13.42
CA ILE A 50 0.08 -1.10 -12.27
C ILE A 50 -0.73 -2.30 -12.78
N ALA A 51 -0.23 -3.51 -12.51
CA ALA A 51 -0.85 -4.75 -12.95
C ALA A 51 -0.97 -5.74 -11.78
N ASP A 52 -2.03 -6.55 -11.78
CA ASP A 52 -2.20 -7.66 -10.83
C ASP A 52 -1.43 -8.90 -11.32
N PHE A 53 -0.49 -9.36 -10.50
CA PHE A 53 0.26 -10.58 -10.71
C PHE A 53 -0.31 -11.63 -9.76
N ALA A 54 -1.00 -12.64 -10.32
CA ALA A 54 -1.86 -13.56 -9.57
C ALA A 54 -1.22 -14.23 -8.32
N GLY A 55 0.11 -14.31 -8.21
CA GLY A 55 0.83 -14.86 -7.06
C GLY A 55 1.45 -13.80 -6.12
N GLU A 56 1.74 -12.61 -6.64
CA GLU A 56 2.51 -11.55 -5.98
C GLU A 56 1.63 -10.34 -5.60
N GLY A 57 0.41 -10.27 -6.12
CA GLY A 57 -0.49 -9.14 -6.02
C GLY A 57 -0.14 -8.03 -7.02
N PHE A 58 -0.53 -6.80 -6.71
CA PHE A 58 -0.24 -5.67 -7.60
C PHE A 58 1.25 -5.30 -7.62
N GLY A 59 1.76 -5.01 -8.82
CA GLY A 59 3.13 -4.54 -9.03
C GLY A 59 3.23 -3.63 -10.25
N LEU A 60 4.47 -3.27 -10.63
CA LEU A 60 4.75 -2.46 -11.81
C LEU A 60 5.14 -3.35 -12.99
N ARG A 61 4.43 -3.21 -14.11
CA ARG A 61 4.75 -3.84 -15.40
C ARG A 61 5.31 -2.79 -16.35
N ALA A 62 6.46 -3.05 -16.96
CA ALA A 62 7.01 -2.16 -17.97
C ALA A 62 6.10 -2.11 -19.22
N THR A 63 5.84 -0.92 -19.75
CA THR A 63 5.07 -0.71 -21.00
C THR A 63 5.97 -0.44 -22.21
N LYS A 64 7.28 -0.37 -21.98
CA LYS A 64 8.34 -0.24 -22.98
C LYS A 64 9.58 -1.00 -22.49
N ASP A 65 10.55 -1.21 -23.38
CA ASP A 65 11.84 -1.77 -22.98
C ASP A 65 12.58 -0.79 -22.04
N ILE A 66 13.04 -1.31 -20.90
CA ILE A 66 13.85 -0.57 -19.91
C ILE A 66 15.23 -1.23 -19.87
N LYS A 67 16.29 -0.45 -20.10
CA LYS A 67 17.65 -0.98 -20.09
C LYS A 67 18.18 -1.15 -18.67
N ALA A 68 19.14 -2.04 -18.51
CA ALA A 68 19.92 -2.10 -17.27
C ALA A 68 20.55 -0.72 -17.00
N GLU A 69 20.52 -0.31 -15.72
CA GLU A 69 21.02 0.99 -15.23
C GLU A 69 20.23 2.23 -15.71
N GLU A 70 19.12 2.06 -16.43
CA GLU A 70 18.23 3.16 -16.78
C GLU A 70 17.48 3.68 -15.54
N LEU A 71 17.58 4.98 -15.28
CA LEU A 71 16.76 5.64 -14.26
C LEU A 71 15.33 5.80 -14.79
N PHE A 72 14.50 4.77 -14.58
CA PHE A 72 13.11 4.76 -15.03
C PHE A 72 12.09 5.17 -13.94
N LEU A 73 12.52 5.22 -12.67
CA LEU A 73 11.66 5.56 -11.53
C LEU A 73 12.35 6.55 -10.58
N TRP A 74 11.70 7.67 -10.29
CA TRP A 74 12.10 8.61 -9.23
C TRP A 74 10.88 9.13 -8.46
N ILE A 75 11.05 9.29 -7.15
CA ILE A 75 9.98 9.72 -6.24
C ILE A 75 10.47 10.95 -5.46
N PRO A 76 9.84 12.12 -5.64
CA PRO A 76 10.11 13.32 -4.85
C PRO A 76 9.88 13.09 -3.36
N ARG A 77 10.71 13.71 -2.51
CA ARG A 77 10.61 13.60 -1.04
C ARG A 77 9.24 14.03 -0.51
N THR A 78 8.57 14.96 -1.19
CA THR A 78 7.23 15.46 -0.85
C THR A 78 6.16 14.38 -0.88
N MET A 79 6.36 13.30 -1.64
CA MET A 79 5.44 12.16 -1.70
C MET A 79 5.66 11.15 -0.59
N LEU A 80 6.74 11.25 0.19
CA LEU A 80 7.04 10.28 1.23
C LEU A 80 6.29 10.63 2.52
N MET A 81 5.68 9.62 3.12
CA MET A 81 5.28 9.66 4.53
C MET A 81 6.48 9.27 5.40
N THR A 82 6.92 10.17 6.27
CA THR A 82 8.11 10.01 7.10
C THR A 82 7.78 10.27 8.57
N VAL A 83 8.69 9.92 9.48
CA VAL A 83 8.57 10.29 10.90
C VAL A 83 8.48 11.81 11.06
N GLU A 84 9.21 12.57 10.23
CA GLU A 84 9.17 14.03 10.23
C GLU A 84 7.78 14.54 9.81
N SER A 85 7.20 14.02 8.73
CA SER A 85 5.86 14.42 8.30
C SER A 85 4.78 14.02 9.30
N ALA A 86 4.95 12.89 10.01
CA ALA A 86 4.04 12.47 11.06
C ALA A 86 4.04 13.43 12.27
N LYS A 87 5.23 13.86 12.73
CA LYS A 87 5.37 14.87 13.81
C LYS A 87 4.72 16.20 13.46
N ASN A 88 4.82 16.59 12.19
CA ASN A 88 4.23 17.85 11.69
C ASN A 88 2.75 17.73 11.30
N SER A 89 2.17 16.52 11.42
CA SER A 89 0.75 16.27 11.11
C SER A 89 -0.15 16.49 12.33
N VAL A 90 -1.46 16.24 12.15
CA VAL A 90 -2.43 16.25 13.26
C VAL A 90 -2.06 15.26 14.37
N LEU A 91 -1.31 14.19 14.05
CA LEU A 91 -0.86 13.19 15.02
C LEU A 91 0.19 13.74 16.01
N GLY A 92 0.99 14.72 15.59
CA GLY A 92 1.99 15.36 16.47
C GLY A 92 1.36 16.01 17.71
N LYS A 93 0.10 16.44 17.63
CA LYS A 93 -0.66 17.02 18.76
C LYS A 93 -0.91 16.02 19.90
N TRP A 94 -0.76 14.72 19.63
CA TRP A 94 -1.00 13.63 20.58
C TRP A 94 0.29 13.05 21.18
N GLN A 95 1.47 13.52 20.74
CA GLN A 95 2.75 13.24 21.37
C GLN A 95 3.02 14.29 22.45
N ARG A 96 2.37 14.15 23.61
CA ARG A 96 2.78 14.79 24.86
C ARG A 96 3.47 13.77 25.76
#